data_AF-A0A1L4D3B0-F1
#
_entry.id   AF-A0A1L4D3B0-F1
#
_cell.length_a   1.000
_cell.length_b   1.000
_cell.length_c   1.000
_cell.angle_alpha   90.00
_cell.angle_beta   90.00
_cell.angle_gamma   90.00
#
_symmetry.space_group_name_H-M   'P 1'
#
loop_
_entity.id
_entity.type
_entity.pdbx_description
1 polymer ?
#
loop_
_entity_poly.entity_id
_entity_poly.type
_entity_poly.pdbx_seq_one_letter_code
_entity_poly.pdbx_strand_id
1 'polypeptide(L)'
;MVKLSHIYFVFLFSQIINFKSYSLEKTFVFCSNNEANWYWLKDSNNNYVYVMGKWEFWKFGTVFNNASFSYFIPQDSLKEIMELSKKCSKAFGSDYFTPQPANYNTSRWSVFAIDGETFMNGILQIDFIPPTSYMIMTFPGLFEFGNPGFLTITKSEKITRILNKNFKVPLLFK
;
A
#
# COMPACT_ATOMS: atom_id res chain seq x y z
N MET A 1 -2.19 -1.00 -55.65
CA MET A 1 -3.25 -1.97 -55.30
C MET A 1 -2.81 -2.75 -54.08
N VAL A 2 -3.33 -2.42 -52.89
CA VAL A 2 -3.06 -3.18 -51.67
C VAL A 2 -3.93 -4.44 -51.71
N LYS A 3 -3.34 -5.62 -51.67
CA LYS A 3 -4.11 -6.87 -51.71
C LYS A 3 -4.96 -6.99 -50.45
N LEU A 4 -6.20 -7.45 -50.58
CA LEU A 4 -7.15 -7.63 -49.47
C LEU A 4 -6.56 -8.46 -48.31
N SER A 5 -5.62 -9.36 -48.61
CA SER A 5 -4.86 -10.12 -47.60
C SER A 5 -4.00 -9.27 -46.66
N HIS A 6 -3.47 -8.14 -47.13
CA HIS A 6 -2.64 -7.25 -46.32
C HIS A 6 -3.49 -6.42 -45.35
N ILE A 7 -4.73 -6.09 -45.73
CA ILE A 7 -5.67 -5.36 -44.87
C ILE A 7 -6.06 -6.25 -43.67
N TYR A 8 -6.34 -7.54 -43.90
CA TYR A 8 -6.60 -8.49 -42.82
C TYR A 8 -5.40 -8.66 -41.88
N PHE A 9 -4.18 -8.69 -42.42
CA PHE A 9 -2.97 -8.79 -41.62
C PHE A 9 -2.77 -7.57 -40.71
N VAL A 10 -3.00 -6.36 -41.22
CA VAL A 10 -2.93 -5.12 -40.41
C VAL A 10 -4.01 -5.08 -39.33
N PHE A 11 -5.22 -5.57 -39.62
CA PHE A 11 -6.31 -5.64 -38.65
C PHE A 11 -6.06 -6.67 -37.53
N LEU A 12 -5.45 -7.81 -37.85
CA LEU A 12 -5.04 -8.79 -36.84
C LEU A 12 -3.86 -8.29 -36.00
N PHE A 13 -2.90 -7.58 -36.61
CA PHE A 13 -1.75 -7.03 -35.90
C PHE A 13 -2.14 -5.92 -34.90
N SER A 14 -3.18 -5.13 -35.20
CA SER A 14 -3.65 -4.06 -34.29
C SER A 14 -4.27 -4.58 -32.99
N GLN A 15 -4.78 -5.82 -32.98
CA GLN A 15 -5.34 -6.45 -31.78
C GLN A 15 -4.24 -6.89 -30.79
N ILE A 16 -3.04 -7.21 -31.28
CA ILE A 16 -1.93 -7.69 -30.45
C ILE A 16 -1.32 -6.56 -29.60
N ILE A 17 -1.38 -5.31 -30.06
CA ILE A 17 -0.75 -4.15 -29.40
C ILE A 17 -1.52 -3.72 -28.13
N ASN A 18 -2.76 -4.22 -27.93
CA ASN A 18 -3.60 -3.81 -26.80
C ASN A 18 -3.57 -4.77 -25.60
N PHE A 19 -2.75 -5.82 -25.62
CA PHE A 19 -2.57 -6.67 -24.44
C PHE A 19 -1.72 -5.93 -23.39
N LYS A 20 -2.37 -5.25 -22.45
CA LYS A 20 -1.73 -4.87 -21.20
C LYS A 20 -1.34 -6.16 -20.47
N SER A 21 -0.05 -6.49 -20.46
CA SER A 21 0.44 -7.58 -19.62
C SER A 21 0.32 -7.14 -18.16
N TYR A 22 -0.71 -7.64 -17.46
CA TYR A 22 -0.74 -7.57 -16.01
C TYR A 22 0.27 -8.57 -15.49
N SER A 23 1.51 -8.12 -15.32
CA SER A 23 2.54 -8.91 -14.66
C SER A 23 2.37 -8.76 -13.15
N LEU A 24 2.36 -9.89 -12.44
CA LEU A 24 2.41 -9.85 -10.99
C LEU A 24 3.79 -9.33 -10.55
N GLU A 25 3.77 -8.35 -9.68
CA GLU A 25 4.95 -7.82 -9.03
C GLU A 25 5.30 -8.67 -7.79
N LYS A 26 6.56 -8.63 -7.39
CA LYS A 26 7.01 -9.25 -6.13
C LYS A 26 7.35 -8.17 -5.10
N THR A 27 7.08 -8.45 -3.83
CA THR A 27 7.52 -7.62 -2.70
C THR A 27 8.04 -8.51 -1.58
N PHE A 28 9.04 -8.06 -0.84
CA PHE A 28 9.55 -8.77 0.33
C PHE A 28 8.71 -8.44 1.56
N VAL A 29 8.80 -9.30 2.56
CA VAL A 29 8.01 -9.17 3.79
C VAL A 29 8.92 -8.90 4.97
N PHE A 30 8.64 -7.85 5.72
CA PHE A 30 9.17 -7.68 7.06
C PHE A 30 8.04 -7.77 8.10
N CYS A 31 8.39 -8.16 9.30
CA CYS A 31 7.49 -8.31 10.43
C CYS A 31 7.75 -7.18 11.41
N SER A 32 6.69 -6.51 11.84
CA SER A 32 6.77 -5.35 12.74
C SER A 32 5.94 -5.54 14.00
N ASN A 33 6.37 -4.89 15.08
CA ASN A 33 5.61 -4.77 16.31
C ASN A 33 4.91 -3.39 16.40
N ASN A 34 4.18 -3.17 17.50
CA ASN A 34 3.46 -1.90 17.73
C ASN A 34 4.38 -0.69 18.00
N GLU A 35 5.67 -0.92 18.28
CA GLU A 35 6.69 0.11 18.53
C GLU A 35 7.48 0.46 17.27
N ALA A 36 7.06 -0.04 16.10
CA ALA A 36 7.77 0.09 14.83
C ALA A 36 9.17 -0.56 14.79
N ASN A 37 9.49 -1.45 15.74
CA ASN A 37 10.62 -2.36 15.59
C ASN A 37 10.28 -3.40 14.52
N TRP A 38 11.25 -3.76 13.68
CA TRP A 38 11.00 -4.64 12.54
C TRP A 38 12.17 -5.57 12.22
N TYR A 39 11.84 -6.72 11.63
CA TYR A 39 12.79 -7.71 11.12
C TYR A 39 12.33 -8.27 9.79
N TRP A 40 13.26 -8.48 8.86
CA TRP A 40 12.95 -9.16 7.60
C TRP A 40 12.57 -10.62 7.83
N LEU A 41 11.45 -11.04 7.26
CA LEU A 41 11.03 -12.43 7.32
C LEU A 41 11.91 -13.28 6.40
N LYS A 42 12.46 -14.36 6.96
CA LYS A 42 13.27 -15.33 6.22
C LYS A 42 12.71 -16.73 6.34
N ASP A 43 12.93 -17.54 5.32
CA ASP A 43 12.60 -18.97 5.33
C ASP A 43 13.64 -19.78 6.12
N SER A 44 13.43 -21.10 6.21
CA SER A 44 14.35 -22.03 6.88
C SER A 44 15.74 -22.11 6.25
N ASN A 45 15.88 -21.65 5.00
CA ASN A 45 17.12 -21.61 4.25
C ASN A 45 17.79 -20.23 4.32
N ASN A 46 17.32 -19.34 5.20
CA ASN A 46 17.79 -17.96 5.36
C ASN A 46 17.59 -17.06 4.12
N ASN A 47 16.68 -17.42 3.22
CA ASN A 47 16.27 -16.57 2.10
C ASN A 47 15.14 -15.63 2.53
N TYR A 48 15.11 -14.42 1.95
CA TYR A 48 14.01 -13.48 2.19
C TYR A 48 12.70 -14.00 1.64
N VAL A 49 11.66 -13.97 2.46
CA VAL A 49 10.30 -14.32 2.04
C VAL A 49 9.73 -13.16 1.20
N TYR A 50 9.14 -13.50 0.06
CA TYR A 50 8.45 -12.57 -0.81
C TYR A 50 7.08 -13.10 -1.19
N VAL A 51 6.20 -12.19 -1.63
CA VAL A 51 4.87 -12.51 -2.14
C VAL A 51 4.64 -11.86 -3.49
N MET A 52 3.83 -12.51 -4.33
CA MET A 52 3.42 -11.99 -5.62
C MET A 52 2.11 -11.21 -5.48
N GLY A 53 1.92 -10.16 -6.27
CA GLY A 53 0.75 -9.30 -6.18
C GLY A 53 0.88 -8.06 -7.03
N LYS A 54 0.32 -6.95 -6.56
CA LYS A 54 0.43 -5.65 -7.21
C LYS A 54 0.56 -4.52 -6.20
N TRP A 55 1.38 -3.53 -6.56
CA TRP A 55 1.42 -2.25 -5.86
C TRP A 55 0.31 -1.35 -6.36
N GLU A 56 -0.37 -0.71 -5.43
CA GLU A 56 -1.42 0.26 -5.71
C GLU A 56 -1.16 1.53 -4.91
N PHE A 57 -1.71 2.64 -5.40
CA PHE A 57 -1.60 3.94 -4.76
C PHE A 57 -2.98 4.42 -4.37
N TRP A 58 -3.16 4.66 -3.08
CA TRP A 58 -4.35 5.32 -2.61
C TRP A 58 -4.10 6.82 -2.60
N LYS A 59 -5.05 7.58 -3.12
CA LYS A 59 -5.00 9.04 -3.17
C LYS A 59 -6.34 9.60 -2.75
N PHE A 60 -6.30 10.59 -1.88
CA PHE A 60 -7.44 11.43 -1.55
C PHE A 60 -7.04 12.86 -1.71
N GLY A 61 -7.87 13.60 -2.43
CA GLY A 61 -7.69 15.02 -2.62
C GLY A 61 -9.01 15.72 -2.44
N THR A 62 -8.99 16.77 -1.63
CA THR A 62 -9.94 17.87 -1.75
C THR A 62 -9.21 19.04 -2.40
N VAL A 63 -9.92 20.12 -2.75
CA VAL A 63 -9.30 21.36 -3.24
C VAL A 63 -8.19 21.86 -2.30
N PHE A 64 -8.27 21.54 -1.01
CA PHE A 64 -7.39 22.07 0.02
C PHE A 64 -6.44 21.05 0.63
N ASN A 65 -6.69 19.75 0.56
CA ASN A 65 -5.85 18.75 1.24
C ASN A 65 -5.67 17.54 0.35
N ASN A 66 -4.42 17.14 0.13
CA ASN A 66 -4.08 15.90 -0.56
C ASN A 66 -3.34 14.96 0.37
N ALA A 67 -3.78 13.70 0.43
CA ALA A 67 -3.14 12.61 1.14
C ALA A 67 -2.94 11.44 0.17
N SER A 68 -1.77 10.81 0.23
CA SER A 68 -1.51 9.60 -0.56
C SER A 68 -0.60 8.62 0.16
N PHE A 69 -0.75 7.35 -0.18
CA PHE A 69 0.13 6.29 0.29
C PHE A 69 0.12 5.09 -0.66
N SER A 70 1.16 4.27 -0.58
CA SER A 70 1.26 2.99 -1.30
C SER A 70 0.81 1.82 -0.44
N TYR A 71 0.25 0.81 -1.09
CA TYR A 71 -0.13 -0.44 -0.45
C TYR A 71 0.05 -1.59 -1.45
N PHE A 72 0.14 -2.82 -0.93
CA PHE A 72 0.32 -4.01 -1.75
C PHE A 72 -0.86 -4.96 -1.58
N ILE A 73 -1.42 -5.43 -2.71
CA ILE A 73 -2.44 -6.48 -2.72
C ILE A 73 -1.77 -7.78 -3.17
N PRO A 74 -1.53 -8.75 -2.26
CA PRO A 74 -0.98 -10.05 -2.65
C PRO A 74 -2.01 -10.88 -3.44
N GLN A 75 -1.53 -11.86 -4.20
CA GLN A 75 -2.40 -12.91 -4.73
C GLN A 75 -3.03 -13.69 -3.55
N ASP A 76 -4.32 -14.02 -3.65
CA ASP A 76 -5.09 -14.65 -2.56
C ASP A 76 -5.01 -13.87 -1.23
N SER A 77 -5.18 -12.54 -1.32
CA SER A 77 -4.81 -11.54 -0.32
C SER A 77 -5.02 -11.96 1.13
N LEU A 78 -6.25 -12.32 1.50
CA LEU A 78 -6.60 -12.65 2.88
C LEU A 78 -5.82 -13.86 3.41
N LYS A 79 -5.73 -14.93 2.62
CA LYS A 79 -5.06 -16.17 3.01
C LYS A 79 -3.56 -15.92 3.15
N GLU A 80 -2.95 -15.27 2.17
CA GLU A 80 -1.51 -14.99 2.15
C GLU A 80 -1.12 -14.12 3.37
N ILE A 81 -1.87 -13.05 3.64
CA ILE A 81 -1.57 -12.15 4.76
C ILE A 81 -1.73 -12.87 6.12
N MET A 82 -2.75 -13.73 6.27
CA MET A 82 -2.91 -14.53 7.49
C MET A 82 -1.77 -15.53 7.69
N GLU A 83 -1.28 -16.15 6.62
CA GLU A 83 -0.13 -17.05 6.67
C GLU A 83 1.16 -16.30 7.01
N LEU A 84 1.40 -15.13 6.42
CA LEU A 84 2.53 -14.27 6.74
C LEU A 84 2.49 -13.82 8.20
N SER A 85 1.33 -13.43 8.72
CA SER A 85 1.17 -13.05 10.13
C SER A 85 1.58 -14.20 11.07
N LYS A 86 1.12 -15.43 10.80
CA LYS A 86 1.54 -16.63 11.56
C LYS A 86 3.04 -16.88 11.45
N LYS A 87 3.64 -16.74 10.26
CA LYS A 87 5.08 -16.90 10.05
C LYS A 87 5.87 -15.86 10.86
N CYS A 88 5.42 -14.61 10.85
CA CYS A 88 6.03 -13.54 11.61
C CYS A 88 5.99 -13.80 13.12
N SER A 89 4.81 -14.14 13.67
CA SER A 89 4.68 -14.46 15.10
C SER A 89 5.54 -15.66 15.50
N LYS A 90 5.66 -16.67 14.63
CA LYS A 90 6.50 -17.84 14.87
C LYS A 90 8.00 -17.49 14.85
N ALA A 91 8.42 -16.59 13.98
CA ALA A 91 9.84 -16.25 13.79
C ALA A 91 10.38 -15.28 14.85
N PHE A 92 9.58 -14.29 15.27
CA PHE A 92 10.06 -13.17 16.09
C PHE A 92 9.29 -12.98 17.40
N GLY A 93 8.30 -13.83 17.69
CA GLY A 93 7.45 -13.75 18.88
C GLY A 93 6.09 -13.11 18.60
N SER A 94 5.16 -13.26 19.55
CA SER A 94 3.76 -12.82 19.41
C SER A 94 3.61 -11.33 19.08
N ASP A 95 4.56 -10.51 19.49
CA ASP A 95 4.50 -9.05 19.33
C ASP A 95 4.77 -8.61 17.89
N TYR A 96 5.41 -9.45 17.08
CA TYR A 96 5.75 -9.19 15.68
C TYR A 96 4.72 -9.78 14.72
N PHE A 97 3.42 -9.75 15.04
CA PHE A 97 2.36 -10.38 14.25
C PHE A 97 1.97 -9.61 12.97
N THR A 98 2.56 -8.44 12.71
CA THR A 98 2.14 -7.52 11.64
C THR A 98 3.11 -7.59 10.45
N PRO A 99 2.76 -8.36 9.39
CA PRO A 99 3.57 -8.42 8.17
C PRO A 99 3.38 -7.15 7.34
N GLN A 100 4.44 -6.65 6.71
CA GLN A 100 4.40 -5.47 5.85
C GLN A 100 5.25 -5.66 4.58
N PRO A 101 4.76 -5.16 3.43
CA PRO A 101 5.48 -5.22 2.16
C PRO A 101 6.59 -4.17 2.10
N ALA A 102 7.75 -4.55 1.56
CA ALA A 102 8.80 -3.63 1.16
C ALA A 102 9.67 -4.23 0.05
N ASN A 103 10.19 -3.38 -0.82
CA ASN A 103 11.10 -3.80 -1.88
C ASN A 103 12.58 -3.75 -1.44
N TYR A 104 12.90 -2.94 -0.41
CA TYR A 104 14.26 -2.68 0.08
C TYR A 104 14.25 -2.07 1.50
N ASN A 105 15.39 -2.04 2.19
CA ASN A 105 15.50 -1.57 3.59
C ASN A 105 15.06 -0.13 3.85
N THR A 106 15.18 0.75 2.85
CA THR A 106 14.77 2.15 2.92
C THR A 106 13.37 2.38 2.34
N SER A 107 12.60 1.31 2.10
CA SER A 107 11.23 1.43 1.61
C SER A 107 10.39 2.16 2.65
N ARG A 108 9.46 2.99 2.18
CA ARG A 108 8.46 3.60 3.03
C ARG A 108 7.55 2.54 3.64
N TRP A 109 7.08 2.79 4.85
CA TRP A 109 6.13 1.91 5.51
C TRP A 109 4.82 1.87 4.71
N SER A 110 4.48 0.67 4.25
CA SER A 110 3.30 0.38 3.45
C SER A 110 2.59 -0.81 4.06
N VAL A 111 1.29 -0.94 3.80
CA VAL A 111 0.49 -2.03 4.36
C VAL A 111 0.07 -3.02 3.27
N PHE A 112 -0.21 -4.25 3.68
CA PHE A 112 -0.99 -5.15 2.85
C PHE A 112 -2.46 -4.75 2.85
N ALA A 113 -3.15 -4.98 1.73
CA ALA A 113 -4.58 -4.81 1.61
C ALA A 113 -5.23 -6.06 1.03
N ILE A 114 -6.49 -6.30 1.42
CA ILE A 114 -7.31 -7.37 0.83
C ILE A 114 -7.75 -6.95 -0.58
N ASP A 115 -8.15 -5.69 -0.71
CA ASP A 115 -8.61 -5.03 -1.91
C ASP A 115 -8.27 -3.53 -1.86
N GLY A 116 -8.80 -2.71 -2.78
CA GLY A 116 -8.52 -1.27 -2.84
C GLY A 116 -9.17 -0.42 -1.73
N GLU A 117 -10.02 -1.01 -0.89
CA GLU A 117 -10.73 -0.32 0.19
C GLU A 117 -10.42 -0.89 1.58
N THR A 118 -10.01 -2.15 1.67
CA THR A 118 -9.87 -2.92 2.90
C THR A 118 -8.41 -3.20 3.20
N PHE A 119 -7.88 -2.50 4.20
CA PHE A 119 -6.48 -2.57 4.59
C PHE A 119 -6.31 -3.51 5.78
N MET A 120 -5.17 -4.17 5.87
CA MET A 120 -4.82 -4.98 7.03
C MET A 120 -4.08 -4.13 8.08
N ASN A 121 -3.93 -4.67 9.27
CA ASN A 121 -3.15 -4.01 10.32
C ASN A 121 -1.71 -3.77 9.86
N GLY A 122 -1.13 -2.65 10.28
CA GLY A 122 0.14 -2.18 9.74
C GLY A 122 0.49 -0.78 10.18
N ILE A 123 1.74 -0.40 9.95
CA ILE A 123 2.19 0.98 10.05
C ILE A 123 2.19 1.54 8.63
N LEU A 124 1.52 2.66 8.45
CA LEU A 124 1.36 3.29 7.15
C LEU A 124 2.03 4.66 7.16
N GLN A 125 2.89 4.92 6.19
CA GLN A 125 3.44 6.24 5.97
C GLN A 125 2.58 6.99 4.94
N ILE A 126 2.01 8.13 5.36
CA ILE A 126 1.14 8.96 4.52
C ILE A 126 1.89 10.22 4.11
N ASP A 127 1.91 10.48 2.80
CA ASP A 127 2.33 11.76 2.27
C ASP A 127 1.14 12.73 2.36
N PHE A 128 1.29 13.79 3.15
CA PHE A 128 0.31 14.86 3.26
C PHE A 128 0.85 16.13 2.59
N ILE A 129 0.10 16.68 1.64
CA ILE A 129 0.42 17.95 0.99
C ILE A 129 -0.60 18.98 1.50
N PRO A 130 -0.17 19.93 2.36
CA PRO A 130 -1.05 21.01 2.81
C PRO A 130 -1.41 21.97 1.65
N PRO A 131 -2.52 22.71 1.76
CA PRO A 131 -2.87 23.73 0.79
C PRO A 131 -1.82 24.84 0.79
N THR A 132 -1.36 25.22 -0.40
CA THR A 132 -0.37 26.29 -0.59
C THR A 132 -0.84 27.66 -0.10
N SER A 133 -2.15 27.86 0.13
CA SER A 133 -2.74 29.12 0.60
C SER A 133 -2.73 29.32 2.12
N TYR A 134 -2.29 28.34 2.91
CA TYR A 134 -2.16 28.46 4.37
C TYR A 134 -0.72 28.21 4.80
N MET A 135 0.22 28.95 4.22
CA MET A 135 1.53 29.09 4.82
C MET A 135 1.37 30.04 6.03
N ILE A 136 1.63 29.50 7.22
CA ILE A 136 1.66 30.16 8.54
C ILE A 136 0.30 30.36 9.23
N MET A 137 -0.34 29.28 9.65
CA MET A 137 -0.99 29.26 10.97
C MET A 137 -0.31 28.17 11.79
N THR A 138 0.69 28.56 12.58
CA THR A 138 1.28 27.71 13.61
C THR A 138 0.20 27.40 14.64
N PHE A 139 -0.42 26.22 14.55
CA PHE A 139 -1.14 25.64 15.68
C PHE A 139 -0.11 24.93 16.56
N PRO A 140 0.23 25.47 17.73
CA PRO A 140 1.09 24.75 18.66
C PRO A 140 0.29 23.55 19.18
N GLY A 141 0.59 22.34 18.69
CA GLY A 141 0.13 21.10 19.32
C GLY A 141 -0.44 20.01 18.42
N LEU A 142 -0.60 20.21 17.10
CA LEU A 142 -1.10 19.16 16.20
C LEU A 142 -0.34 19.22 14.86
N PHE A 143 0.59 18.27 14.69
CA PHE A 143 1.42 18.01 13.51
C PHE A 143 2.59 18.99 13.32
N GLU A 144 3.80 18.53 13.64
CA GLU A 144 5.04 19.11 13.13
C GLU A 144 5.08 18.91 11.60
N PHE A 145 4.77 19.98 10.86
CA PHE A 145 4.91 20.03 9.42
C PHE A 145 6.39 19.91 9.04
N GLY A 146 6.79 18.71 8.64
CA GLY A 146 8.16 18.40 8.22
C GLY A 146 8.48 16.91 8.18
N ASN A 147 7.73 16.08 8.91
CA ASN A 147 7.89 14.62 8.89
C ASN A 147 6.68 13.95 8.23
N PRO A 148 6.90 12.90 7.39
CA PRO A 148 5.80 12.08 6.90
C PRO A 148 5.03 11.51 8.09
N GLY A 149 3.70 11.63 8.05
CA GLY A 149 2.85 11.14 9.13
C GLY A 149 2.81 9.62 9.12
N PHE A 150 3.06 9.00 10.27
CA PHE A 150 2.81 7.56 10.46
C PHE A 150 1.40 7.36 11.02
N LEU A 151 0.66 6.44 10.41
CA LEU A 151 -0.65 6.02 10.86
C LEU A 151 -0.62 4.52 11.14
N THR A 152 -0.94 4.13 12.38
CA THR A 152 -1.03 2.72 12.74
C THR A 152 -2.47 2.23 12.57
N ILE A 153 -2.66 1.27 11.68
CA ILE A 153 -3.91 0.54 11.49
C ILE A 153 -3.88 -0.65 12.45
N THR A 154 -4.71 -0.65 13.49
CA THR A 154 -4.69 -1.68 14.53
C THR A 154 -5.60 -2.88 14.22
N LYS A 155 -6.53 -2.73 13.26
CA LYS A 155 -7.46 -3.77 12.80
C LYS A 155 -7.76 -3.58 11.32
N SER A 156 -8.22 -4.64 10.66
CA SER A 156 -8.68 -4.48 9.28
C SER A 156 -9.85 -3.49 9.22
N GLU A 157 -9.66 -2.41 8.48
CA GLU A 157 -10.60 -1.30 8.41
C GLU A 157 -10.73 -0.82 6.97
N LYS A 158 -11.95 -0.39 6.63
CA LYS A 158 -12.19 0.35 5.39
C LYS A 158 -11.51 1.71 5.46
N ILE A 159 -10.92 2.16 4.34
CA ILE A 159 -10.23 3.45 4.28
C ILE A 159 -11.08 4.63 4.72
N THR A 160 -12.39 4.61 4.42
CA THR A 160 -13.32 5.65 4.85
C THR A 160 -13.40 5.79 6.37
N ARG A 161 -13.26 4.69 7.13
CA ARG A 161 -13.19 4.74 8.60
C ARG A 161 -11.86 5.26 9.09
N ILE A 162 -10.75 4.83 8.47
CA ILE A 162 -9.40 5.32 8.77
C ILE A 162 -9.34 6.84 8.61
N LEU A 163 -9.88 7.35 7.50
CA LEU A 163 -9.90 8.78 7.23
C LEU A 163 -10.75 9.54 8.24
N ASN A 164 -12.00 9.13 8.48
CA ASN A 164 -12.89 9.81 9.42
C ASN A 164 -12.33 9.85 10.85
N LYS A 165 -11.60 8.81 11.27
CA LYS A 165 -11.01 8.73 12.61
C LYS A 165 -9.80 9.66 12.77
N ASN A 166 -8.95 9.74 11.76
CA ASN A 166 -7.64 10.41 11.86
C ASN A 166 -7.64 11.82 11.26
N PHE A 167 -8.52 12.07 10.29
CA PHE A 167 -8.72 13.36 9.66
C PHE A 167 -10.12 13.83 10.04
N LYS A 168 -10.23 14.76 10.99
CA LYS A 168 -11.47 15.50 11.28
C LYS A 168 -11.82 16.47 10.15
N VAL A 169 -11.74 16.00 8.90
CA VAL A 169 -12.26 16.72 7.76
C VAL A 169 -13.75 16.40 7.77
N PRO A 170 -14.66 17.39 7.81
CA PRO A 170 -16.07 17.13 7.58
C PRO A 170 -16.17 16.55 6.17
N LEU A 171 -16.27 15.22 6.09
CA LEU A 171 -16.57 14.55 4.83
C LEU A 171 -18.00 14.96 4.48
N LEU A 172 -18.10 16.06 3.74
CA LEU A 172 -19.31 16.44 3.04
C LEU A 172 -19.51 15.41 1.91
N PHE A 173 -19.98 14.23 2.30
CA PHE A 173 -20.56 13.27 1.38
C PHE A 173 -21.88 13.88 0.88
N LYS A 174 -21.91 14.28 -0.40
CA LYS A 174 -23.13 14.32 -1.20
C LYS A 174 -22.86 13.56 -2.49
#